data_AF-A0A7X6Z0Z9-F1
#
_entry.id   AF-A0A7X6Z0Z9-F1
#
_cell.length_a   1.000
_cell.length_b   1.000
_cell.length_c   1.000
_cell.angle_alpha   90.00
_cell.angle_beta   90.00
_cell.angle_gamma   90.00
#
_symmetry.space_group_name_H-M   'P 1'
#
loop_
_entity.id
_entity.type
_entity.pdbx_description
1 polymer ?
#
loop_
_entity_poly.entity_id
_entity_poly.type
_entity_poly.pdbx_seq_one_letter_code
_entity_poly.pdbx_strand_id
1 'polypeptide(L)'
;MINLFIPFQVGLGTVFLMILLLRSINQITGKKGTLIDFIAMMGLAFYVSFSSQNSVYIFLVFIAILFNLKDNENRNQNFIFLGISFILYGVLSIGFDYFIYFGEVFTNLPVVLFYGISLLIYFIYIFNDQDKATLNDMGKNASVKKILKAQIYFGFTIFLLLVFSEVALGTVVVFFSAIYGFVIYGLLDQFAKKSKS
;
A
#
# COMPACT_ATOMS: atom_id res chain seq x y z
N MET A 1 -33.43 8.43 -14.13
CA MET A 1 -32.94 9.19 -12.96
C MET A 1 -31.57 8.63 -12.61
N ILE A 2 -30.48 9.33 -12.94
CA ILE A 2 -29.14 8.94 -12.52
C ILE A 2 -29.06 9.30 -11.04
N ASN A 3 -28.90 8.29 -10.19
CA ASN A 3 -28.78 8.49 -8.75
C ASN A 3 -27.43 9.18 -8.49
N LEU A 4 -27.45 10.51 -8.39
CA LEU A 4 -26.28 11.39 -8.31
C LEU A 4 -25.58 11.39 -6.95
N PHE A 5 -26.10 10.63 -5.99
CA PHE A 5 -25.53 10.49 -4.64
C PHE A 5 -24.99 9.08 -4.46
N ILE A 6 -23.89 8.76 -5.13
CA ILE A 6 -23.03 7.66 -4.67
C ILE A 6 -22.41 8.14 -3.35
N PRO A 7 -22.64 7.48 -2.21
CA PRO A 7 -22.08 7.92 -0.95
C PRO A 7 -20.55 7.89 -1.05
N PHE A 8 -19.93 9.08 -1.09
CA PHE A 8 -18.49 9.23 -1.12
C PHE A 8 -17.95 9.15 0.30
N GLN A 9 -17.50 7.95 0.68
CA GLN A 9 -16.87 7.71 1.98
C GLN A 9 -15.38 7.37 1.77
N VAL A 10 -14.54 7.94 2.62
CA VAL A 10 -13.10 7.65 2.64
C VAL A 10 -12.79 6.88 3.93
N GLY A 11 -12.27 5.66 3.78
CA GLY A 11 -11.81 4.83 4.87
C GLY A 11 -10.47 5.35 5.40
N LEU A 12 -10.51 6.37 6.26
CA LEU A 12 -9.31 6.99 6.81
C LEU A 12 -8.39 5.98 7.51
N GLY A 13 -8.96 4.97 8.19
CA GLY A 13 -8.17 3.89 8.80
C GLY A 13 -7.30 3.15 7.79
N THR A 14 -7.85 2.83 6.63
CA THR A 14 -7.13 2.19 5.52
C THR A 14 -6.05 3.10 4.92
N VAL A 15 -6.36 4.39 4.76
CA VAL A 15 -5.38 5.38 4.26
C VAL A 15 -4.22 5.56 5.24
N PHE A 16 -4.51 5.74 6.53
CA PHE A 16 -3.47 5.88 7.56
C PHE A 16 -2.63 4.61 7.70
N LEU A 17 -3.27 3.43 7.63
CA LEU A 17 -2.57 2.17 7.65
C LEU A 17 -1.60 2.06 6.47
N MET A 18 -2.05 2.41 5.26
CA MET A 18 -1.18 2.45 4.08
C MET A 18 0.04 3.35 4.29
N ILE A 19 -0.15 4.55 4.85
CA ILE A 19 0.96 5.48 5.14
C ILE A 19 1.96 4.87 6.12
N LEU A 20 1.49 4.22 7.19
CA LEU A 20 2.36 3.56 8.17
C LEU A 20 3.13 2.39 7.56
N LEU A 21 2.47 1.56 6.74
CA LEU A 21 3.10 0.44 6.03
C LEU A 21 4.19 0.93 5.07
N LEU A 22 3.91 1.98 4.29
CA LEU A 22 4.90 2.58 3.39
C LEU A 22 6.06 3.20 4.17
N ARG A 23 5.79 3.92 5.26
CA ARG A 23 6.82 4.49 6.14
C ARG A 23 7.74 3.40 6.70
N SER A 24 7.17 2.25 7.08
CA SER A 24 7.92 1.10 7.56
C SER A 24 8.92 0.61 6.50
N ILE A 25 8.53 0.58 5.22
CA ILE A 25 9.34 0.06 4.11
C ILE A 25 10.35 1.10 3.57
N ASN A 26 9.89 2.31 3.28
CA ASN A 26 10.70 3.31 2.58
C ASN A 26 11.69 4.04 3.50
N GLN A 27 11.37 4.15 4.80
CA GLN A 27 12.11 4.97 5.76
C GLN A 27 12.40 6.40 5.23
N ILE A 28 11.44 7.01 4.52
CA ILE A 28 11.59 8.37 3.95
C ILE A 28 11.85 9.42 5.04
N THR A 29 11.39 9.20 6.27
CA THR A 29 11.73 10.05 7.42
C THR A 29 13.22 10.02 7.81
N GLY A 30 13.99 9.08 7.24
CA GLY A 30 15.40 8.85 7.55
C GLY A 30 15.65 8.27 8.96
N LYS A 31 14.60 8.10 9.77
CA LYS A 31 14.65 7.48 11.08
C LYS A 31 14.32 5.99 10.98
N LYS A 32 14.95 5.20 11.86
CA LYS A 32 14.65 3.77 12.02
C LYS A 32 13.27 3.62 12.64
N GLY A 33 12.53 2.60 12.22
CA GLY A 33 11.24 2.25 12.82
C GLY A 33 11.42 1.88 14.29
N THR A 34 10.62 2.49 15.16
CA THR A 34 10.62 2.22 16.59
C THR A 34 9.61 1.13 16.95
N LEU A 35 9.74 0.55 18.14
CA LEU A 35 8.74 -0.39 18.68
C LEU A 35 7.32 0.23 18.67
N ILE A 36 7.22 1.52 18.99
CA ILE A 36 5.95 2.26 19.00
C ILE A 36 5.34 2.31 17.60
N ASP A 37 6.15 2.53 16.56
CA ASP A 37 5.67 2.53 15.17
C ASP A 37 5.08 1.15 14.80
N PHE A 38 5.71 0.05 15.22
CA PHE A 38 5.20 -1.31 14.98
C PHE A 38 3.91 -1.59 15.74
N ILE A 39 3.83 -1.20 17.02
CA ILE A 39 2.61 -1.37 17.83
C ILE A 39 1.46 -0.55 17.25
N ALA A 40 1.71 0.70 16.86
CA ALA A 40 0.70 1.55 16.24
C ALA A 40 0.21 0.97 14.91
N MET A 41 1.13 0.48 14.06
CA MET A 41 0.80 -0.17 12.80
C MET A 41 -0.03 -1.45 13.01
N MET A 42 0.37 -2.32 13.93
CA MET A 42 -0.37 -3.55 14.25
C MET A 42 -1.74 -3.25 14.87
N GLY A 43 -1.81 -2.30 15.81
CA GLY A 43 -3.05 -1.90 16.47
C GLY A 43 -4.05 -1.32 15.49
N LEU A 44 -3.59 -0.45 14.58
CA LEU A 44 -4.44 0.11 13.52
C LEU A 44 -4.88 -0.99 12.55
N ALA A 45 -3.99 -1.89 12.14
CA ALA A 45 -4.33 -2.99 11.25
C ALA A 45 -5.36 -3.93 11.89
N PHE A 46 -5.23 -4.23 13.18
CA PHE A 46 -6.20 -5.01 13.94
C PHE A 46 -7.55 -4.31 14.02
N TYR A 47 -7.56 -3.01 14.34
CA TYR A 47 -8.79 -2.20 14.36
C TYR A 47 -9.50 -2.19 13.00
N VAL A 48 -8.78 -1.89 11.92
CA VAL A 48 -9.34 -1.86 10.56
C VAL A 48 -9.83 -3.24 10.16
N SER A 49 -9.05 -4.28 10.45
CA SER A 49 -9.43 -5.67 10.16
C SER A 49 -10.71 -6.08 10.87
N PHE A 50 -10.86 -5.75 12.15
CA PHE A 50 -12.06 -6.07 12.92
C PHE A 50 -13.26 -5.24 12.49
N SER A 51 -13.08 -3.94 12.25
CA SER A 51 -14.16 -3.04 11.82
C SER A 51 -14.71 -3.36 10.43
N SER A 52 -13.87 -3.91 9.55
CA SER A 52 -14.25 -4.33 8.18
C SER A 52 -14.50 -5.83 8.06
N GLN A 53 -14.34 -6.58 9.16
CA GLN A 53 -14.37 -8.05 9.18
C GLN A 53 -13.48 -8.68 8.09
N ASN A 54 -12.30 -8.11 7.87
CA ASN A 54 -11.43 -8.52 6.76
C ASN A 54 -9.98 -8.70 7.23
N SER A 55 -9.47 -9.93 7.12
CA SER A 55 -8.11 -10.27 7.56
C SER A 55 -7.02 -9.74 6.62
N VAL A 56 -7.35 -9.27 5.42
CA VAL A 56 -6.37 -8.75 4.43
C VAL A 56 -5.51 -7.64 5.04
N TYR A 57 -6.07 -6.80 5.92
CA TYR A 57 -5.31 -5.72 6.55
C TYR A 57 -4.17 -6.23 7.43
N ILE A 58 -4.33 -7.37 8.12
CA ILE A 58 -3.24 -8.03 8.83
C ILE A 58 -2.25 -8.67 7.86
N PHE A 59 -2.75 -9.26 6.76
CA PHE A 59 -1.89 -9.83 5.72
C PHE A 59 -0.98 -8.77 5.07
N LEU A 60 -1.48 -7.56 4.88
CA LEU A 60 -0.69 -6.42 4.40
C LEU A 60 0.47 -6.10 5.35
N VAL A 61 0.24 -6.13 6.67
CA VAL A 61 1.31 -5.95 7.67
C VAL A 61 2.34 -7.07 7.56
N PHE A 62 1.91 -8.32 7.45
CA PHE A 62 2.80 -9.47 7.25
C PHE A 62 3.72 -9.27 6.04
N ILE A 63 3.16 -8.86 4.89
CA ILE A 63 3.94 -8.57 3.67
C ILE A 63 4.89 -7.39 3.88
N ALA A 64 4.46 -6.31 4.55
CA ALA A 64 5.33 -5.16 4.81
C ALA A 64 6.55 -5.54 5.64
N ILE A 65 6.36 -6.38 6.66
CA ILE A 65 7.46 -6.90 7.48
C ILE A 65 8.39 -7.77 6.64
N LEU A 66 7.87 -8.66 5.79
CA LEU A 66 8.67 -9.46 4.86
C LEU A 66 9.58 -8.59 3.97
N PHE A 67 9.04 -7.50 3.41
CA PHE A 67 9.80 -6.58 2.57
C PHE A 67 10.97 -5.92 3.32
N ASN A 68 10.84 -5.77 4.64
CA ASN A 68 11.79 -5.12 5.52
C ASN A 68 12.79 -6.05 6.22
N LEU A 69 12.59 -7.37 6.18
CA LEU A 69 13.44 -8.33 6.92
C LEU A 69 14.94 -8.20 6.65
N LYS A 70 15.32 -7.86 5.41
CA LYS A 70 16.74 -7.78 4.99
C LYS A 70 17.40 -6.43 5.21
N ASP A 71 16.62 -5.35 5.35
CA ASP A 71 17.15 -3.98 5.30
C ASP A 71 17.04 -3.23 6.65
N ASN A 72 16.55 -3.88 7.70
CA ASN A 72 16.35 -3.30 9.02
C ASN A 72 17.24 -3.98 10.06
N GLU A 73 17.91 -3.19 10.89
CA GLU A 73 18.87 -3.66 11.90
C GLU A 73 18.20 -4.45 13.04
N ASN A 74 16.91 -4.21 13.29
CA ASN A 74 16.14 -4.89 14.33
C ASN A 74 15.55 -6.23 13.85
N ARG A 75 16.40 -7.09 13.29
CA ARG A 75 16.00 -8.35 12.64
C ARG A 75 15.21 -9.29 13.57
N ASN A 76 15.61 -9.40 14.84
CA ASN A 76 14.92 -10.24 15.83
C ASN A 76 13.51 -9.73 16.12
N GLN A 77 13.33 -8.41 16.28
CA GLN A 77 12.01 -7.82 16.50
C GLN A 77 11.11 -8.05 15.28
N ASN A 78 11.64 -7.87 14.06
CA ASN A 78 10.87 -8.13 12.85
C ASN A 78 10.40 -9.57 12.73
N PHE A 79 11.21 -10.56 13.15
CA PHE A 79 10.77 -11.97 13.16
C PHE A 79 9.63 -12.22 14.16
N ILE A 80 9.67 -11.58 15.32
CA ILE A 80 8.60 -11.68 16.32
C ILE A 80 7.30 -11.09 15.72
N PHE A 81 7.36 -9.88 15.18
CA PHE A 81 6.19 -9.24 14.56
C PHE A 81 5.69 -9.99 13.32
N LEU A 82 6.59 -10.61 12.55
CA LEU A 82 6.23 -11.49 11.45
C LEU A 82 5.40 -12.68 11.95
N GLY A 83 5.86 -13.37 12.99
CA GLY A 83 5.13 -14.49 13.59
C GLY A 83 3.77 -14.06 14.13
N ILE A 84 3.72 -12.94 14.86
CA ILE A 84 2.48 -12.39 15.41
C ILE A 84 1.49 -12.05 14.29
N SER A 85 1.93 -11.33 13.26
CA SER A 85 1.06 -10.96 12.13
C SER A 85 0.56 -12.19 11.37
N PHE A 86 1.38 -13.21 11.17
CA PHE A 86 0.97 -14.46 10.52
C PHE A 86 -0.08 -15.23 11.34
N ILE A 87 0.15 -15.39 12.65
CA ILE A 87 -0.81 -16.05 13.56
C ILE A 87 -2.13 -15.28 13.59
N LEU A 88 -2.08 -13.96 13.76
CA LEU A 88 -3.27 -13.11 13.77
C LEU A 88 -4.02 -13.19 12.44
N TYR A 89 -3.32 -13.18 11.32
CA TYR A 89 -3.94 -13.39 10.01
C TYR A 89 -4.66 -14.74 9.93
N GLY A 90 -4.03 -15.83 10.37
CA GLY A 90 -4.64 -17.15 10.37
C GLY A 90 -5.89 -17.23 11.25
N VAL A 91 -5.82 -16.72 12.47
CA VAL A 91 -6.96 -16.69 13.41
C VAL A 91 -8.12 -15.86 12.86
N LEU A 92 -7.85 -14.65 12.38
CA LEU A 92 -8.90 -13.78 11.84
C LEU A 92 -9.47 -14.32 10.53
N SER A 93 -8.66 -14.97 9.69
CA SER A 93 -9.15 -15.57 8.43
C SER A 93 -10.13 -16.71 8.68
N ILE A 94 -9.95 -17.49 9.76
CA ILE A 94 -10.92 -18.49 10.20
C ILE A 94 -12.17 -17.81 10.78
N GLY A 95 -11.97 -16.79 11.62
CA GLY A 95 -13.07 -16.14 12.35
C GLY A 95 -13.97 -15.24 11.51
N PHE A 96 -13.48 -14.71 10.39
CA PHE A 96 -14.26 -13.79 9.55
C PHE A 96 -14.98 -14.48 8.39
N ASP A 97 -14.75 -15.77 8.11
CA ASP A 97 -15.49 -16.52 7.06
C ASP A 97 -15.28 -16.00 5.61
N TYR A 98 -14.05 -15.62 5.25
CA TYR A 98 -13.72 -14.93 3.99
C TYR A 98 -12.85 -15.71 2.99
N PHE A 99 -12.93 -17.04 2.92
CA PHE A 99 -12.37 -17.78 1.76
C PHE A 99 -13.16 -17.54 0.45
N ILE A 100 -14.27 -16.78 0.49
CA ILE A 100 -15.23 -16.64 -0.62
C ILE A 100 -15.47 -15.19 -1.07
N TYR A 101 -14.88 -14.16 -0.47
CA TYR A 101 -14.93 -12.84 -1.14
C TYR A 101 -13.81 -12.73 -2.16
N PHE A 102 -14.13 -13.15 -3.38
CA PHE A 102 -13.87 -12.26 -4.50
C PHE A 102 -14.66 -11.00 -4.19
N GLY A 103 -13.97 -9.94 -3.74
CA GLY A 103 -14.63 -8.69 -3.38
C GLY A 103 -15.62 -8.32 -4.47
N GLU A 104 -16.77 -7.77 -4.08
CA GLU A 104 -17.68 -7.10 -5.00
C GLU A 104 -16.99 -5.86 -5.59
N VAL A 105 -15.86 -6.02 -6.28
CA VAL A 105 -15.55 -5.16 -7.40
C VAL A 105 -16.67 -5.45 -8.35
N PHE A 106 -17.73 -4.65 -8.22
CA PHE A 106 -18.76 -4.36 -9.19
C PHE A 106 -18.52 -5.19 -10.45
N THR A 107 -19.35 -6.21 -10.66
CA THR A 107 -19.36 -7.15 -11.80
C THR A 107 -19.35 -6.48 -13.19
N ASN A 108 -19.27 -5.15 -13.22
CA ASN A 108 -19.00 -4.29 -14.35
C ASN A 108 -17.53 -4.41 -14.79
N LEU A 109 -17.29 -5.33 -15.73
CA LEU A 109 -16.01 -5.56 -16.42
C LEU A 109 -15.24 -4.27 -16.79
N PRO A 110 -15.87 -3.22 -17.36
CA PRO A 110 -15.22 -1.93 -17.59
C PRO A 110 -14.49 -1.32 -16.37
N VAL A 111 -15.07 -1.40 -15.17
CA VAL A 111 -14.46 -0.85 -13.94
C VAL A 111 -13.24 -1.68 -13.53
N VAL A 112 -13.36 -3.00 -13.60
CA VAL A 112 -12.25 -3.92 -13.34
C VAL A 112 -11.10 -3.67 -14.32
N LEU A 113 -11.40 -3.54 -15.61
CA LEU A 113 -10.40 -3.24 -16.64
C LEU A 113 -9.74 -1.88 -16.41
N PHE A 114 -10.50 -0.84 -16.04
CA PHE A 114 -9.97 0.48 -15.77
C PHE A 114 -8.93 0.47 -14.64
N TYR A 115 -9.26 -0.13 -13.50
CA TYR A 115 -8.33 -0.22 -12.36
C TYR A 115 -7.16 -1.17 -12.65
N GLY A 116 -7.42 -2.30 -13.32
CA GLY A 116 -6.40 -3.26 -13.72
C GLY A 116 -5.37 -2.67 -14.68
N ILE A 117 -5.81 -1.99 -15.74
CA ILE A 117 -4.94 -1.29 -16.69
C ILE A 117 -4.18 -0.16 -16.00
N SER A 118 -4.82 0.59 -15.11
CA SER A 118 -4.17 1.67 -14.36
C SER A 118 -3.04 1.15 -13.46
N LEU A 119 -3.24 0.03 -12.77
CA LEU A 119 -2.18 -0.64 -12.01
C LEU A 119 -1.08 -1.19 -12.92
N LEU A 120 -1.43 -1.74 -14.09
CA LEU A 120 -0.45 -2.21 -15.06
C LEU A 120 0.45 -1.07 -15.56
N ILE A 121 -0.13 0.08 -15.93
CA ILE A 121 0.61 1.27 -16.33
C ILE A 121 1.53 1.75 -15.20
N TYR A 122 1.02 1.77 -13.96
CA TYR A 122 1.82 2.10 -12.78
C TYR A 122 3.03 1.18 -12.65
N PHE A 123 2.85 -0.14 -12.71
CA PHE A 123 3.97 -1.08 -12.62
C PHE A 123 4.98 -0.91 -13.77
N ILE A 124 4.50 -0.77 -15.01
CA ILE A 124 5.36 -0.51 -16.19
C ILE A 124 6.21 0.74 -15.94
N TYR A 125 5.60 1.82 -15.46
CA TYR A 125 6.31 3.06 -15.16
C TYR A 125 7.41 2.85 -14.11
N ILE A 126 7.10 2.26 -12.95
CA ILE A 126 8.06 2.12 -11.83
C ILE A 126 9.28 1.26 -12.20
N PHE A 127 9.08 0.25 -13.04
CA PHE A 127 10.14 -0.63 -13.53
C PHE A 127 11.01 0.05 -14.60
N ASN A 128 10.43 0.96 -15.39
CA ASN A 128 11.16 1.75 -16.39
C ASN A 128 11.84 3.00 -15.80
N ASP A 129 11.38 3.50 -14.66
CA ASP A 129 11.92 4.68 -14.01
C ASP A 129 13.29 4.39 -13.40
N GLN A 130 14.35 4.81 -14.10
CA GLN A 130 15.75 4.62 -13.71
C GLN A 130 16.24 5.68 -12.72
N ASP A 131 15.50 6.77 -12.54
CA ASP A 131 15.99 7.99 -11.90
C ASP A 131 15.35 8.17 -10.51
N LYS A 132 15.98 7.59 -9.49
CA LYS A 132 15.42 7.52 -8.12
C LYS A 132 16.22 8.30 -7.08
N ALA A 133 16.95 9.32 -7.52
CA ALA A 133 17.67 10.20 -6.60
C ALA A 133 16.66 11.09 -5.87
N THR A 134 16.21 10.65 -4.69
CA THR A 134 15.31 11.40 -3.82
C THR A 134 16.00 11.66 -2.49
N LEU A 135 15.75 12.83 -1.90
CA LEU A 135 16.21 13.15 -0.55
C LEU A 135 15.19 12.66 0.48
N ASN A 136 15.68 12.17 1.61
CA ASN A 136 14.86 11.87 2.77
C ASN A 136 14.59 13.16 3.59
N ASP A 137 13.72 13.09 4.59
CA ASP A 137 13.35 14.26 5.43
C ASP A 137 14.55 14.88 6.18
N MET A 138 15.67 14.15 6.27
CA MET A 138 16.92 14.63 6.88
C MET A 138 17.92 15.18 5.85
N GLY A 139 17.50 15.36 4.59
CA GLY A 139 18.32 15.90 3.50
C GLY A 139 19.40 14.93 2.98
N LYS A 140 19.33 13.63 3.32
CA LYS A 140 20.26 12.60 2.82
C LYS A 140 19.64 11.83 1.66
N ASN A 141 20.47 11.29 0.78
CA ASN A 141 20.00 10.42 -0.31
C ASN A 141 19.23 9.22 0.25
N ALA A 142 17.97 9.10 -0.15
CA ALA A 142 17.13 7.96 0.15
C ALA A 142 17.59 6.74 -0.66
N SER A 143 17.41 5.55 -0.09
CA SER A 143 17.80 4.32 -0.77
C SER A 143 16.83 4.03 -1.91
N VAL A 144 17.34 4.09 -3.15
CA VAL A 144 16.64 3.69 -4.39
C VAL A 144 15.94 2.34 -4.24
N LYS A 145 16.61 1.37 -3.63
CA LYS A 145 16.08 0.02 -3.38
C LYS A 145 14.86 0.04 -2.44
N LYS A 146 14.92 0.84 -1.36
CA LYS A 146 13.82 0.97 -0.39
C LYS A 146 12.62 1.70 -1.00
N ILE A 147 12.87 2.72 -1.82
CA ILE A 147 11.82 3.44 -2.57
C ILE A 147 11.13 2.48 -3.54
N LEU A 148 11.89 1.75 -4.36
CA LEU A 148 11.31 0.78 -5.30
C LEU A 148 10.48 -0.29 -4.58
N LYS A 149 10.99 -0.82 -3.46
CA LYS A 149 10.24 -1.77 -2.62
C LYS A 149 8.91 -1.20 -2.14
N ALA A 150 8.89 0.05 -1.67
CA ALA A 150 7.67 0.70 -1.22
C ALA A 150 6.69 0.97 -2.37
N GLN A 151 7.18 1.34 -3.55
CA GLN A 151 6.36 1.53 -4.75
C GLN A 151 5.71 0.22 -5.21
N ILE A 152 6.48 -0.88 -5.24
CA ILE A 152 5.95 -2.23 -5.54
C ILE A 152 4.91 -2.61 -4.49
N TYR A 153 5.24 -2.43 -3.21
CA TYR A 153 4.34 -2.74 -2.11
C TYR A 153 3.03 -1.94 -2.18
N PHE A 154 3.09 -0.64 -2.52
CA PHE A 154 1.91 0.20 -2.69
C PHE A 154 0.96 -0.34 -3.75
N GLY A 155 1.49 -0.62 -4.96
CA GLY A 155 0.68 -1.17 -6.05
C GLY A 155 0.11 -2.54 -5.72
N PHE A 156 0.92 -3.40 -5.11
CA PHE A 156 0.47 -4.73 -4.69
C PHE A 156 -0.60 -4.67 -3.60
N THR A 157 -0.47 -3.73 -2.67
CA THR A 157 -1.47 -3.51 -1.62
C THR A 157 -2.80 -3.04 -2.20
N ILE A 158 -2.78 -2.10 -3.13
CA ILE A 158 -4.01 -1.65 -3.82
C ILE A 158 -4.65 -2.82 -4.56
N PHE A 159 -3.86 -3.62 -5.28
CA PHE A 159 -4.36 -4.82 -5.94
C PHE A 159 -5.03 -5.79 -4.95
N LEU A 160 -4.37 -6.13 -3.84
CA LEU A 160 -4.93 -7.02 -2.83
C LEU A 160 -6.21 -6.44 -2.20
N LEU A 161 -6.22 -5.15 -1.92
CA LEU A 161 -7.40 -4.48 -1.36
C LEU A 161 -8.57 -4.49 -2.34
N LEU A 162 -8.32 -4.28 -3.64
CA LEU A 162 -9.39 -4.38 -4.65
C LEU A 162 -9.92 -5.81 -4.78
N VAL A 163 -9.05 -6.83 -4.75
CA VAL A 163 -9.46 -8.23 -4.98
C VAL A 163 -10.13 -8.84 -3.75
N PHE A 164 -9.61 -8.55 -2.56
CA PHE A 164 -9.97 -9.24 -1.32
C PHE A 164 -10.68 -8.35 -0.31
N SER A 165 -11.03 -7.10 -0.65
CA SER A 165 -11.69 -6.18 0.28
C SER A 165 -12.75 -5.30 -0.36
N GLU A 166 -13.79 -4.99 0.41
CA GLU A 166 -14.77 -3.96 0.08
C GLU A 166 -14.20 -2.59 0.42
N VAL A 167 -13.42 -2.05 -0.49
CA VAL A 167 -12.83 -0.72 -0.32
C VAL A 167 -13.83 0.35 -0.76
N ALA A 168 -14.18 1.25 0.16
CA ALA A 168 -15.03 2.39 -0.17
C ALA A 168 -14.48 3.17 -1.37
N LEU A 169 -15.35 3.57 -2.30
CA LEU A 169 -14.98 4.23 -3.56
C LEU A 169 -14.08 5.45 -3.34
N GLY A 170 -14.32 6.25 -2.28
CA GLY A 170 -13.48 7.40 -1.97
C GLY A 170 -12.04 7.02 -1.64
N THR A 171 -11.83 5.90 -0.95
CA THR A 171 -10.49 5.36 -0.68
C THR A 171 -9.79 4.91 -1.97
N VAL A 172 -10.53 4.27 -2.89
CA VAL A 172 -10.00 3.87 -4.20
C VAL A 172 -9.57 5.12 -4.99
N VAL A 173 -10.41 6.16 -5.02
CA VAL A 173 -10.09 7.43 -5.68
C VAL A 173 -8.83 8.06 -5.09
N VAL A 174 -8.66 8.07 -3.77
CA VAL A 174 -7.43 8.57 -3.11
C VAL A 174 -6.19 7.80 -3.58
N PHE A 175 -6.25 6.47 -3.61
CA PHE A 175 -5.12 5.64 -4.03
C PHE A 175 -4.77 5.82 -5.50
N PHE A 176 -5.76 5.82 -6.40
CA PHE A 176 -5.50 6.04 -7.82
C PHE A 176 -5.09 7.49 -8.12
N SER A 177 -5.57 8.48 -7.38
CA SER A 177 -5.07 9.87 -7.50
C SER A 177 -3.59 9.95 -7.16
N ALA A 178 -3.13 9.23 -6.13
CA ALA A 178 -1.70 9.14 -5.81
C ALA A 178 -0.90 8.45 -6.92
N ILE A 179 -1.42 7.35 -7.49
CA ILE A 179 -0.82 6.66 -8.65
C ILE A 179 -0.68 7.62 -9.82
N TYR A 180 -1.77 8.27 -10.24
CA TYR A 180 -1.75 9.15 -11.41
C TYR A 180 -0.86 10.36 -11.19
N GLY A 181 -0.93 10.99 -10.01
CA GLY A 181 -0.05 12.11 -9.66
C GLY A 181 1.43 11.71 -9.76
N PHE A 182 1.78 10.54 -9.23
CA PHE A 182 3.14 10.01 -9.30
C PHE A 182 3.60 9.73 -10.74
N VAL A 183 2.79 9.01 -11.53
CA VAL A 183 3.14 8.64 -12.91
C VAL A 183 3.21 9.88 -13.82
N ILE A 184 2.23 10.79 -13.73
CA ILE A 184 2.20 12.01 -14.56
C ILE A 184 3.40 12.90 -14.23
N TYR A 185 3.65 13.16 -12.94
CA TYR A 185 4.79 13.98 -12.53
C TYR A 185 6.12 13.37 -12.99
N GLY A 186 6.27 12.06 -12.80
CA GLY A 186 7.47 11.34 -13.21
C GLY A 186 7.72 11.38 -14.72
N LEU A 187 6.68 11.18 -15.54
CA LEU A 187 6.78 11.31 -16.99
C LEU A 187 7.17 12.74 -17.40
N LEU A 188 6.54 13.76 -16.81
CA LEU A 188 6.85 15.17 -17.11
C LEU A 188 8.31 15.52 -16.78
N ASP A 189 8.83 15.04 -15.64
CA ASP A 189 10.23 15.23 -15.25
C ASP A 189 11.19 14.56 -16.25
N GLN A 190 10.90 13.32 -16.68
CA GLN A 190 11.69 12.62 -17.69
C GLN A 190 11.69 13.36 -19.04
N PHE A 191 10.53 13.89 -19.48
CA PHE A 191 10.44 14.70 -20.70
C PHE A 191 11.25 16.00 -20.58
N ALA A 192 11.15 16.70 -19.45
CA ALA A 192 11.88 17.95 -19.21
C ALA A 192 13.40 17.74 -19.20
N LYS A 193 13.89 16.63 -18.64
CA LYS A 193 15.31 16.26 -18.65
C LYS A 193 15.79 15.92 -20.05
N LYS A 194 15.03 15.12 -20.81
CA LYS A 194 15.38 14.76 -22.20
C LYS A 194 15.41 15.97 -23.13
N SER A 195 14.58 16.99 -22.89
CA SER A 195 14.60 18.24 -23.65
C SER A 195 15.81 19.13 -23.37
N LYS A 196 16.54 18.90 -22.27
CA LYS A 196 17.73 19.68 -21.86
C LYS A 196 19.05 18.99 -22.19
N SER A 197 19.00 17.72 -22.63
CA SER A 197 20.13 16.93 -23.10
C SER A 197 20.23 17.00 -24.62
#